data_AF-A0A6I1MUZ0-F1
#
_entry.id   AF-A0A6I1MUZ0-F1
#
_cell.length_a   1.000
_cell.length_b   1.000
_cell.length_c   1.000
_cell.angle_alpha   90.00
_cell.angle_beta   90.00
_cell.angle_gamma   90.00
#
_symmetry.space_group_name_H-M   'P 1'
#
loop_
_entity.id
_entity.type
_entity.pdbx_description
1 polymer ?
#
loop_
_entity_poly.entity_id
_entity_poly.type
_entity_poly.pdbx_seq_one_letter_code
_entity_poly.pdbx_strand_id
1 'polypeptide(L)' 'MGNRYEFSLYFSVDDLKQLLAAALAHEDAEGMTAVDFTTAEGEIDVSACARMLLDPGSMPGCNIFDSAVEGEA' A
#
# COMPACT_ATOMS: atom_id res chain seq x y z
N MET A 1 12.17 -23.50 19.88
CA MET A 1 12.61 -22.47 18.90
C MET A 1 11.73 -22.62 17.68
N GLY A 2 10.95 -21.60 17.33
CA GLY A 2 10.12 -21.62 16.13
C GLY A 2 10.95 -21.32 14.89
N ASN A 3 10.50 -21.79 13.73
CA ASN A 3 11.07 -21.40 12.46
C ASN A 3 10.63 -19.97 12.12
N ARG A 4 11.58 -19.12 11.71
CA ARG A 4 11.32 -17.77 11.17
C ARG A 4 11.35 -17.84 9.65
N TYR A 5 10.35 -17.24 9.01
CA TYR A 5 10.28 -17.07 7.56
C TYR A 5 10.15 -15.58 7.25
N GLU A 6 10.85 -15.12 6.22
CA GLU A 6 10.93 -13.73 5.82
C GLU A 6 10.71 -13.65 4.31
N PHE A 7 9.90 -12.69 3.87
CA PHE A 7 9.55 -12.48 2.47
C PHE A 7 9.75 -11.01 2.12
N SER A 8 10.23 -10.74 0.91
CA SER A 8 10.36 -9.39 0.36
C SER A 8 9.53 -9.31 -0.92
N LEU A 9 8.78 -8.22 -1.07
CA LEU A 9 7.99 -7.93 -2.27
C LEU A 9 8.59 -6.71 -2.96
N TYR A 10 8.81 -6.81 -4.27
CA TYR A 10 9.21 -5.70 -5.14
C TYR A 10 8.19 -5.59 -6.26
N PHE A 11 7.69 -4.39 -6.52
CA PHE A 11 6.72 -4.11 -7.57
C PHE A 11 6.96 -2.72 -8.15
N SER A 12 6.51 -2.51 -9.38
CA SER A 12 6.49 -1.21 -10.05
C SER A 12 5.04 -0.79 -10.34
N VAL A 13 4.84 0.52 -10.50
CA VAL A 13 3.55 1.09 -10.89
C VAL A 13 3.76 1.91 -12.16
N ASP A 14 3.13 1.47 -13.24
CA ASP A 14 3.26 2.12 -14.56
C ASP A 14 2.05 3.02 -14.88
N ASP A 15 0.96 2.90 -14.13
CA ASP A 15 -0.26 3.71 -14.29
C ASP A 15 -0.82 4.12 -12.92
N LEU A 16 -0.56 5.38 -12.55
CA LEU A 16 -0.98 5.96 -11.28
C LEU A 16 -2.50 6.05 -11.13
N LYS A 17 -3.24 6.21 -12.23
CA LYS A 17 -4.71 6.31 -12.18
C LYS A 17 -5.35 4.96 -11.89
N GLN A 18 -4.81 3.89 -12.49
CA GLN A 18 -5.25 2.54 -12.19
C GLN A 18 -4.88 2.12 -10.76
N LEU A 19 -3.71 2.54 -10.26
CA LEU A 19 -3.34 2.33 -8.86
C LEU A 19 -4.35 2.97 -7.91
N LEU A 20 -4.69 4.25 -8.12
CA LEU A 20 -5.68 4.96 -7.31
C LEU A 20 -7.05 4.29 -7.36
N ALA A 21 -7.52 3.92 -8.57
CA ALA A 21 -8.80 3.25 -8.74
C ALA A 21 -8.85 1.90 -8.00
N ALA A 22 -7.76 1.14 -8.01
CA ALA A 22 -7.65 -0.12 -7.27
C ALA A 22 -7.67 0.11 -5.75
N ALA A 23 -6.92 1.10 -5.25
CA ALA A 23 -6.89 1.43 -3.83
C ALA A 23 -8.26 1.87 -3.30
N LEU A 24 -8.99 2.73 -4.05
CA LEU A 24 -10.35 3.13 -3.70
C LEU A 24 -11.34 1.96 -3.71
N ALA A 25 -11.23 1.06 -4.70
CA ALA A 25 -12.08 -0.12 -4.76
C ALA A 25 -11.81 -1.08 -3.58
N HIS A 26 -10.56 -1.19 -3.13
CA HIS A 26 -10.21 -1.97 -1.96
C HIS A 26 -10.71 -1.32 -0.66
N GLU A 27 -10.53 0.00 -0.53
CA GLU A 27 -11.05 0.78 0.61
C GLU A 27 -12.57 0.56 0.79
N ASP A 28 -13.34 0.65 -0.31
CA ASP A 28 -14.78 0.42 -0.32
C ASP A 28 -15.14 -1.04 0.04
N ALA A 29 -14.40 -2.02 -0.47
CA ALA A 29 -14.61 -3.43 -0.17
C ALA A 29 -14.36 -3.77 1.31
N GLU A 30 -13.38 -3.11 1.94
CA GLU A 30 -13.06 -3.27 3.37
C GLU A 30 -13.92 -2.36 4.27
N GLY A 31 -14.75 -1.47 3.70
CA GLY A 31 -15.59 -0.54 4.45
C GLY A 31 -14.78 0.53 5.21
N MET A 32 -13.59 0.84 4.73
CA MET A 32 -12.74 1.92 5.23
C MET A 32 -13.22 3.25 4.60
N THR A 33 -13.11 4.39 5.29
CA THR A 33 -13.70 5.65 4.79
C THR A 33 -12.85 6.89 5.05
N ALA A 34 -11.55 6.73 5.28
CA ALA A 34 -10.72 7.80 5.83
C ALA A 34 -9.30 7.86 5.26
N VAL A 35 -8.99 7.12 4.19
CA VAL A 35 -7.66 7.18 3.61
C VAL A 35 -7.61 8.27 2.55
N ASP A 36 -6.77 9.27 2.77
CA ASP A 36 -6.46 10.27 1.74
C ASP A 36 -5.38 9.69 0.81
N PHE A 37 -5.73 9.55 -0.46
CA PHE A 37 -4.83 9.08 -1.51
C PHE A 37 -4.20 10.23 -2.31
N THR A 38 -4.23 11.44 -1.77
CA THR A 38 -3.62 12.62 -2.38
C THR A 38 -2.56 13.25 -1.49
N THR A 39 -1.48 13.76 -2.09
CA THR A 39 -0.45 14.50 -1.37
C THR A 39 -0.94 15.92 -1.04
N ALA A 40 -0.17 16.66 -0.23
CA ALA A 40 -0.47 18.06 0.09
C ALA A 40 -0.52 18.97 -1.15
N GLU A 41 0.15 18.59 -2.22
CA GLU A 41 0.20 19.26 -3.52
C GLU A 41 -0.97 18.87 -4.44
N GLY A 42 -1.81 17.92 -4.03
CA GLY A 42 -2.95 17.42 -4.81
C GLY A 42 -2.57 16.38 -5.86
N GLU A 43 -1.39 15.78 -5.77
CA GLU A 43 -0.96 14.67 -6.63
C GLU A 43 -1.38 13.32 -6.02
N ILE A 44 -1.34 12.24 -6.80
CA ILE A 44 -1.68 10.89 -6.29
C ILE A 44 -0.58 10.44 -5.32
N ASP A 45 -0.97 10.10 -4.09
CA ASP A 45 -0.06 9.50 -3.11
C ASP A 45 0.09 7.99 -3.41
N VAL A 46 1.16 7.67 -4.15
CA VAL A 46 1.53 6.30 -4.51
C VAL A 46 1.76 5.44 -3.28
N SER A 47 2.33 6.00 -2.21
CA SER A 47 2.63 5.25 -0.98
C SER A 47 1.36 4.90 -0.23
N ALA A 48 0.41 5.83 -0.12
CA ALA A 48 -0.89 5.58 0.48
C ALA A 48 -1.66 4.49 -0.29
N CYS A 49 -1.69 4.59 -1.64
CA CYS A 49 -2.36 3.59 -2.47
C CYS A 49 -1.71 2.20 -2.35
N ALA A 50 -0.37 2.13 -2.40
CA ALA A 50 0.36 0.87 -2.27
C ALA A 50 0.14 0.22 -0.90
N ARG A 51 0.14 1.01 0.18
CA ARG A 51 -0.15 0.50 1.52
C ARG A 51 -1.57 -0.03 1.62
N MET A 52 -2.57 0.67 1.11
CA MET A 52 -3.95 0.16 1.07
C MET A 52 -4.02 -1.23 0.42
N LEU A 53 -3.29 -1.45 -0.68
CA LEU A 53 -3.36 -2.69 -1.45
C LEU A 53 -2.49 -3.83 -0.92
N LEU A 54 -1.35 -3.51 -0.30
CA LEU A 54 -0.29 -4.48 0.00
C LEU A 54 0.00 -4.61 1.49
N ASP A 55 -0.41 -3.63 2.29
CA ASP A 55 -0.25 -3.62 3.73
C ASP A 55 -1.59 -3.93 4.42
N PRO A 56 -1.80 -5.16 4.91
CA PRO A 56 -3.02 -5.51 5.64
C PRO A 56 -3.15 -4.81 7.00
N GLY A 57 -2.24 -3.91 7.37
CA GLY A 57 -2.23 -3.11 8.60
C GLY A 57 -1.90 -3.93 9.85
N SER A 58 -2.76 -4.89 10.20
CA SER A 58 -2.50 -5.86 11.27
C SER A 58 -2.94 -7.25 10.82
N MET A 59 -1.97 -8.12 10.56
CA MET A 59 -2.23 -9.52 10.24
C MET A 59 -1.70 -10.40 11.40
N PRO A 60 -2.55 -11.21 12.06
CA PRO A 60 -2.11 -12.04 13.18
C PRO A 60 -0.93 -12.94 12.82
N GLY A 61 0.19 -12.78 13.53
CA GLY A 61 1.42 -13.55 13.31
C GLY A 61 2.40 -12.96 12.30
N CYS A 62 2.06 -11.82 11.67
CA CYS A 62 2.92 -11.11 10.73
C CYS A 62 3.27 -9.73 11.29
N ASN A 63 4.54 -9.35 11.17
CA ASN A 63 5.00 -7.98 11.44
C ASN A 63 5.58 -7.43 10.15
N ILE A 64 5.14 -6.24 9.76
CA ILE A 64 5.72 -5.51 8.63
C ILE A 64 6.79 -4.60 9.21
N PHE A 65 8.04 -4.86 8.84
CA PHE A 65 9.20 -4.15 9.39
C PHE A 65 9.56 -2.90 8.58
N ASP A 66 9.28 -2.91 7.28
CA ASP A 66 9.57 -1.80 6.38
C ASP A 66 8.68 -1.87 5.12
N SER A 67 8.23 -0.71 4.62
CA SER A 67 7.59 -0.55 3.31
C SER A 67 8.05 0.80 2.74
N ALA A 68 8.81 0.77 1.66
CA ALA A 68 9.34 1.97 1.01
C ALA A 68 8.90 2.04 -0.46
N VAL A 69 8.60 3.24 -0.92
CA VAL A 69 8.40 3.57 -2.34
C VAL A 69 9.52 4.52 -2.73
N GLU A 70 10.34 4.13 -3.70
CA GLU A 70 11.38 4.97 -4.29
C GLU A 70 10.94 5.37 -5.69
N GLY A 71 10.91 6.68 -5.98
CA GLY A 71 10.59 7.20 -7.31
C GLY A 71 11.85 7.55 -8.10
N GLU A 72 11.90 7.16 -9.38
CA GLU A 72 12.88 7.70 -10.33
C GLU A 72 12.30 8.95 -11.01
N ALA A 73 13.10 10.02 -11.08
CA ALA A 73 12.74 11.31 -11.69
C ALA A 73 12.88 11.29 -13.23
#